data_AF-A0A395H6G2-F1
#
_entry.id   AF-A0A395H6G2-F1
#
_cell.length_a   1.000
_cell.length_b   1.000
_cell.length_c   1.000
_cell.angle_alpha   90.00
_cell.angle_beta   90.00
_cell.angle_gamma   90.00
#
_symmetry.space_group_name_H-M   'P 1'
#
loop_
_entity.id
_entity.type
_entity.pdbx_description
1 polymer ?
#
loop_
_entity_poly.entity_id
_entity_poly.type
_entity_poly.pdbx_seq_one_letter_code
_entity_poly.pdbx_strand_id
1 'polypeptide(L)'
;MGKFAGFRCHAQGVDTFIRAHFHTIVASHLGCELTAAWIMARNHNCQSGLPLSPEIANILQSVNARRARVTSILCESYRISSIALLQLAPYGARQSLHSSVEQCLASLQTESSKLDDWHSALPQSELPIDPSFASFQAASHSQEFIRPLLFTSHLLAMNYAYYLSGRIMQCTALFHPHSHLRLDRQTCLRENVYSIGISSLLACCVLRCHEMTFIKWVENWLRGWRELDTLEEGSFPIAQALEVTRLVREEKDAGNEVYAVALPEDDGGGGGKFTSYCSQQFDRLVLVGRRSDTGRLYSEMVPVWIG
;
A
#
# COMPACT_ATOMS: atom_id res chain seq x y z
N MET A 1 7.54 9.67 7.82
CA MET A 1 7.51 10.53 6.63
C MET A 1 8.44 11.70 6.89
N GLY A 2 9.28 12.10 5.93
CA GLY A 2 10.49 12.94 6.10
C GLY A 2 10.42 14.22 5.26
N LYS A 3 11.39 15.14 5.41
CA LYS A 3 11.43 16.47 4.76
C LYS A 3 11.26 16.45 3.23
N PHE A 4 10.02 16.37 2.74
CA PHE A 4 9.70 16.07 1.34
C PHE A 4 9.98 17.21 0.35
N ALA A 5 10.10 18.46 0.83
CA ALA A 5 10.36 19.60 -0.05
C ALA A 5 11.73 19.47 -0.76
N GLY A 6 12.77 19.05 -0.04
CA GLY A 6 14.10 18.79 -0.62
C GLY A 6 14.09 17.56 -1.52
N PHE A 7 13.41 16.49 -1.08
CA PHE A 7 13.30 15.26 -1.86
C PHE A 7 12.63 15.48 -3.22
N ARG A 8 11.58 16.31 -3.30
CA ARG A 8 10.86 16.58 -4.56
C ARG A 8 11.78 17.20 -5.63
N CYS A 9 12.63 18.15 -5.26
CA CYS A 9 13.59 18.76 -6.18
C CYS A 9 14.61 17.73 -6.70
N HIS A 10 15.18 16.93 -5.80
CA HIS A 10 16.12 15.86 -6.18
C HIS A 10 15.44 14.80 -7.04
N ALA A 11 14.22 14.40 -6.69
CA ALA A 11 13.45 13.41 -7.45
C ALA A 11 13.13 13.89 -8.87
N GLN A 12 12.75 15.17 -9.02
CA GLN A 12 12.57 15.78 -10.34
C GLN A 12 13.88 15.82 -11.14
N GLY A 13 15.01 16.10 -10.48
CA GLY A 13 16.34 16.04 -11.10
C GLY A 13 16.67 14.65 -11.64
N VAL A 14 16.48 13.61 -10.82
CA VAL A 14 16.72 12.22 -11.23
C VAL A 14 15.76 11.77 -12.33
N ASP A 15 14.48 12.09 -12.23
CA ASP A 15 13.50 11.79 -13.28
C ASP A 15 13.87 12.46 -14.61
N THR A 16 14.30 13.73 -14.56
CA THR A 16 14.78 14.46 -15.74
C THR A 16 16.02 13.80 -16.33
N PHE A 17 16.98 13.41 -15.50
CA PHE A 17 18.20 12.73 -15.93
C PHE A 17 17.90 11.38 -16.62
N ILE A 18 17.05 10.55 -16.00
CA ILE A 18 16.67 9.25 -16.56
C ILE A 18 15.99 9.43 -17.92
N ARG A 19 15.10 10.41 -18.06
CA ARG A 19 14.44 10.71 -19.35
C ARG A 19 15.43 11.22 -20.39
N ALA A 20 16.31 12.14 -20.03
CA ALA A 20 17.27 12.74 -20.95
C ALA A 20 18.29 11.71 -21.49
N HIS A 21 18.65 10.71 -20.67
CA HIS A 21 19.64 9.68 -21.00
C HIS A 21 19.03 8.28 -21.13
N PHE A 22 17.72 8.19 -21.38
CA PHE A 22 16.97 6.94 -21.32
C PHE A 22 17.62 5.82 -22.13
N HIS A 23 17.85 6.05 -23.42
CA HIS A 23 18.45 5.04 -24.31
C HIS A 23 19.83 4.56 -23.87
N THR A 24 20.63 5.43 -23.24
CA THR A 24 21.97 5.08 -22.73
C THR A 24 21.89 4.24 -21.46
N ILE A 25 20.99 4.61 -20.55
CA ILE A 25 20.80 3.90 -19.27
C ILE A 25 20.28 2.49 -19.53
N VAL A 26 19.23 2.36 -20.34
CA VAL A 26 18.56 1.08 -20.59
C VAL A 26 19.34 0.14 -21.52
N ALA A 27 20.40 0.63 -22.16
CA ALA A 27 21.32 -0.21 -22.92
C ALA A 27 22.13 -1.17 -22.04
N SER A 28 22.15 -0.94 -20.71
CA SER A 28 22.87 -1.77 -19.75
C SER A 28 21.91 -2.40 -18.74
N HIS A 29 22.16 -3.65 -18.35
CA HIS A 29 21.42 -4.32 -17.28
C HIS A 29 21.44 -3.53 -15.97
N LEU A 30 22.61 -2.98 -15.60
CA LEU A 30 22.77 -2.16 -14.40
C LEU A 30 21.88 -0.91 -14.44
N GLY A 31 21.77 -0.23 -15.58
CA GLY A 31 20.93 0.95 -15.72
C GLY A 31 19.44 0.63 -15.57
N CYS A 32 18.97 -0.52 -16.07
CA CYS A 32 17.60 -1.00 -15.84
C CYS A 32 17.33 -1.25 -14.35
N GLU A 33 18.24 -1.95 -13.66
CA GLU A 33 18.10 -2.25 -12.22
C GLU A 33 18.17 -0.97 -11.36
N LEU A 34 19.05 -0.02 -11.69
CA LEU A 34 19.10 1.28 -11.01
C LEU A 34 17.84 2.10 -11.24
N THR A 35 17.25 2.03 -12.44
CA THR A 35 15.97 2.68 -12.74
C THR A 35 14.84 2.05 -11.93
N ALA A 36 14.80 0.73 -11.83
CA ALA A 36 13.84 0.02 -10.98
C ALA A 36 14.00 0.40 -9.49
N ALA A 37 15.23 0.43 -8.98
CA ALA A 37 15.53 0.83 -7.60
C ALA A 37 15.12 2.29 -7.33
N TRP A 38 15.37 3.19 -8.28
CA TRP A 38 14.91 4.58 -8.20
C TRP A 38 13.39 4.66 -8.09
N ILE A 39 12.66 3.94 -8.96
CA ILE A 39 11.18 3.93 -8.95
C ILE A 39 10.65 3.40 -7.62
N MET A 40 11.26 2.34 -7.08
CA MET A 40 10.93 1.80 -5.77
C MET A 40 11.10 2.86 -4.67
N ALA A 41 12.26 3.50 -4.60
CA ALA A 41 12.55 4.55 -3.61
C ALA A 41 11.64 5.77 -3.78
N ARG A 42 11.29 6.13 -5.01
CA ARG A 42 10.37 7.22 -5.32
C ARG A 42 8.95 6.90 -4.85
N ASN A 43 8.42 5.72 -5.18
CA ASN A 43 7.09 5.30 -4.76
C ASN A 43 6.98 5.13 -3.23
N HIS A 44 8.09 4.74 -2.60
CA HIS A 44 8.21 4.67 -1.14
C HIS A 44 8.04 6.03 -0.46
N ASN A 45 8.70 7.06 -1.00
CA ASN A 45 8.79 8.39 -0.38
C ASN A 45 7.73 9.37 -0.89
N CYS A 46 7.27 9.23 -2.13
CA CYS A 46 6.23 10.08 -2.72
C CYS A 46 4.93 9.29 -2.78
N GLN A 47 4.02 9.54 -1.83
CA GLN A 47 2.62 9.11 -1.95
C GLN A 47 1.87 9.80 -3.13
N SER A 48 2.51 10.78 -3.79
CA SER A 48 2.08 11.26 -5.09
C SER A 48 2.50 10.27 -6.18
N GLY A 49 1.67 9.26 -6.42
CA GLY A 49 1.73 8.43 -7.62
C GLY A 49 1.81 9.33 -8.85
N LEU A 50 2.97 9.30 -9.51
CA LEU A 50 3.13 9.86 -10.84
C LEU A 50 3.17 8.67 -11.80
N PRO A 51 2.32 8.66 -12.84
CA PRO A 51 2.27 7.54 -13.77
C PRO A 51 3.66 7.34 -14.40
N LEU A 52 4.09 6.08 -14.42
CA LEU A 52 5.28 5.69 -15.17
C LEU A 52 5.05 5.98 -16.66
N SER A 53 6.07 6.49 -17.35
CA SER A 53 6.01 6.57 -18.80
C SER A 53 5.96 5.15 -19.38
N PRO A 54 5.29 4.93 -20.53
CA PRO A 54 5.22 3.62 -21.18
C PRO A 54 6.61 3.01 -21.46
N GLU A 55 7.57 3.86 -21.83
CA GLU A 55 8.96 3.48 -22.08
C GLU A 55 9.63 2.90 -20.84
N ILE A 56 9.46 3.53 -19.68
CA ILE A 56 9.97 3.03 -18.41
C ILE A 56 9.22 1.76 -18.00
N ALA A 57 7.90 1.67 -18.19
CA ALA A 57 7.15 0.46 -17.86
C ALA A 57 7.63 -0.76 -18.67
N ASN A 58 8.04 -0.56 -19.93
CA ASN A 58 8.49 -1.62 -20.82
C ASN A 58 9.85 -2.22 -20.43
N ILE A 59 10.73 -1.47 -19.77
CA ILE A 59 12.03 -1.99 -19.32
C ILE A 59 11.94 -2.73 -17.98
N LEU A 60 10.81 -2.60 -17.27
CA LEU A 60 10.60 -3.21 -15.95
C LEU A 60 10.16 -4.67 -16.01
N GLN A 61 10.84 -5.50 -16.81
CA GLN A 61 10.46 -6.90 -17.04
C GLN A 61 11.25 -7.91 -16.21
N SER A 62 12.42 -7.55 -15.66
CA SER A 62 13.18 -8.41 -14.72
C SER A 62 12.40 -8.63 -13.42
N VAL A 63 12.71 -9.67 -12.64
CA VAL A 63 11.99 -9.96 -11.37
C VAL A 63 12.07 -8.78 -10.38
N ASN A 64 13.23 -8.12 -10.28
CA ASN A 64 13.41 -6.94 -9.44
C ASN A 64 12.65 -5.73 -9.99
N ALA A 65 12.65 -5.58 -11.31
CA ALA A 65 11.96 -4.48 -11.97
C ALA A 65 10.43 -4.65 -11.98
N ARG A 66 9.93 -5.90 -11.98
CA ARG A 66 8.52 -6.23 -11.79
C ARG A 66 8.00 -5.74 -10.43
N ARG A 67 8.84 -5.75 -9.38
CA ARG A 67 8.51 -5.15 -8.08
C ARG A 67 8.22 -3.66 -8.24
N ALA A 68 9.11 -2.92 -8.91
CA ALA A 68 8.92 -1.50 -9.18
C ALA A 68 7.62 -1.21 -9.94
N ARG A 69 7.27 -2.05 -10.92
CA ARG A 69 6.03 -1.94 -11.68
C ARG A 69 4.79 -2.17 -10.81
N VAL A 70 4.72 -3.27 -10.05
CA VAL A 70 3.55 -3.57 -9.21
C VAL A 70 3.39 -2.55 -8.07
N THR A 71 4.49 -2.11 -7.46
CA THR A 71 4.45 -1.05 -6.44
C THR A 71 3.95 0.27 -7.03
N SER A 72 4.34 0.61 -8.27
CA SER A 72 3.84 1.81 -8.93
C SER A 72 2.34 1.75 -9.18
N ILE A 73 1.82 0.60 -9.64
CA ILE A 73 0.38 0.39 -9.88
C ILE A 73 -0.38 0.49 -8.55
N LEU A 74 0.12 -0.13 -7.48
CA LEU A 74 -0.45 -0.03 -6.13
C LEU A 74 -0.54 1.43 -5.67
N CYS A 75 0.57 2.18 -5.74
CA CYS A 75 0.62 3.57 -5.26
C CYS A 75 -0.36 4.46 -6.04
N GLU A 76 -0.44 4.27 -7.35
CA GLU A 76 -1.35 5.03 -8.19
C GLU A 76 -2.83 4.65 -7.92
N SER A 77 -3.10 3.36 -7.76
CA SER A 77 -4.44 2.87 -7.37
C SER A 77 -4.87 3.44 -6.02
N TYR A 78 -3.97 3.45 -5.03
CA TYR A 78 -4.21 4.06 -3.73
C TYR A 78 -4.52 5.56 -3.88
N ARG A 79 -3.67 6.31 -4.59
CA ARG A 79 -3.82 7.76 -4.82
C ARG A 79 -5.17 8.10 -5.46
N ILE A 80 -5.54 7.40 -6.54
CA ILE A 80 -6.81 7.63 -7.24
C ILE A 80 -8.00 7.29 -6.32
N SER A 81 -7.92 6.18 -5.59
CA SER A 81 -8.95 5.75 -4.64
C SER A 81 -9.13 6.76 -3.51
N SER A 82 -8.04 7.29 -2.95
CA SER A 82 -8.07 8.35 -1.94
C SER A 82 -8.70 9.64 -2.47
N ILE A 83 -8.39 10.05 -3.71
CA ILE A 83 -9.02 11.23 -4.33
C ILE A 83 -10.54 11.03 -4.47
N ALA A 84 -10.97 9.86 -4.97
CA ALA A 84 -12.38 9.54 -5.10
C ALA A 84 -13.11 9.59 -3.74
N LEU A 85 -12.50 9.07 -2.68
CA LEU A 85 -13.05 9.10 -1.34
C LEU A 85 -13.12 10.52 -0.76
N LEU A 86 -12.08 11.33 -0.95
CA LEU A 86 -12.07 12.73 -0.50
C LEU A 86 -13.14 13.58 -1.21
N GLN A 87 -13.48 13.27 -2.46
CA GLN A 87 -14.60 13.91 -3.17
C GLN A 87 -15.97 13.60 -2.54
N LEU A 88 -16.10 12.46 -1.87
CA LEU A 88 -17.33 12.02 -1.21
C LEU A 88 -17.46 12.53 0.24
N ALA A 89 -16.38 13.07 0.83
CA ALA A 89 -16.38 13.49 2.23
C ALA A 89 -17.27 14.73 2.49
N PRO A 90 -18.02 14.76 3.61
CA PRO A 90 -19.05 15.77 3.86
C PRO A 90 -18.54 17.18 4.22
N TYR A 91 -17.27 17.37 4.58
CA TYR A 91 -16.71 18.69 4.93
C TYR A 91 -15.28 18.90 4.41
N GLY A 92 -15.02 20.09 3.84
CA GLY A 92 -13.68 20.67 3.68
C GLY A 92 -12.87 20.35 2.41
N ALA A 93 -13.05 19.20 1.77
CA ALA A 93 -12.19 18.77 0.65
C ALA A 93 -12.71 19.10 -0.77
N ARG A 94 -13.76 19.94 -0.90
CA ARG A 94 -14.25 20.44 -2.20
C ARG A 94 -13.38 21.56 -2.80
N GLN A 95 -12.13 21.68 -2.39
CA GLN A 95 -11.18 22.58 -3.04
C GLN A 95 -10.65 21.91 -4.31
N SER A 96 -11.20 22.32 -5.47
CA SER A 96 -10.64 22.19 -6.83
C SER A 96 -9.82 20.94 -7.15
N LEU A 97 -10.23 19.75 -6.69
CA LEU A 97 -9.66 18.52 -7.22
C LEU A 97 -10.16 18.42 -8.67
N HIS A 98 -9.22 18.51 -9.61
CA HIS A 98 -9.50 18.55 -11.05
C HIS A 98 -10.24 17.30 -11.58
N SER A 99 -10.36 16.25 -10.78
CA SER A 99 -10.87 14.94 -11.20
C SER A 99 -12.21 14.60 -10.55
N SER A 100 -13.23 14.31 -11.37
CA SER A 100 -14.51 13.79 -10.87
C SER A 100 -14.38 12.35 -10.37
N VAL A 101 -15.35 11.88 -9.57
CA VAL A 101 -15.41 10.48 -9.13
C VAL A 101 -15.42 9.52 -10.33
N GLU A 102 -16.16 9.84 -11.39
CA GLU A 102 -16.22 9.04 -12.62
C GLU A 102 -14.85 8.94 -13.31
N GLN A 103 -14.11 10.06 -13.39
CA GLN A 103 -12.74 10.06 -13.92
C GLN A 103 -11.79 9.23 -13.06
N CYS A 104 -11.97 9.24 -11.73
CA CYS A 104 -11.21 8.39 -10.83
C CYS A 104 -11.53 6.90 -11.06
N LEU A 105 -12.80 6.54 -11.25
CA LEU A 105 -13.20 5.16 -11.57
C LEU A 105 -12.61 4.68 -12.91
N ALA A 106 -12.65 5.51 -13.95
CA ALA A 106 -12.03 5.20 -15.24
C ALA A 106 -10.50 5.02 -15.12
N SER A 107 -9.86 5.86 -14.30
CA SER A 107 -8.41 5.76 -14.05
C SER A 107 -8.06 4.49 -13.24
N LEU A 108 -8.88 4.13 -12.24
CA LEU A 108 -8.74 2.86 -11.51
C LEU A 108 -8.89 1.65 -12.43
N GLN A 109 -9.82 1.69 -13.38
CA GLN A 109 -9.98 0.62 -14.36
C GLN A 109 -8.72 0.46 -15.22
N THR A 110 -8.09 1.58 -15.59
CA THR A 110 -6.81 1.57 -16.32
C THR A 110 -5.69 0.92 -15.49
N GLU A 111 -5.58 1.26 -14.20
CA GLU A 111 -4.61 0.63 -13.31
C GLU A 111 -4.93 -0.87 -13.06
N SER A 112 -6.20 -1.25 -13.06
CA SER A 112 -6.62 -2.66 -12.96
C SER A 112 -6.13 -3.46 -14.16
N SER A 113 -6.30 -2.95 -15.37
CA SER A 113 -5.79 -3.60 -16.58
C SER A 113 -4.27 -3.75 -16.56
N LYS A 114 -3.53 -2.73 -16.10
CA LYS A 114 -2.06 -2.84 -15.94
C LYS A 114 -1.66 -3.94 -14.95
N LEU A 115 -2.48 -4.16 -13.92
CA LEU A 115 -2.25 -5.19 -12.91
C LEU A 115 -2.61 -6.59 -13.43
N ASP A 116 -3.62 -6.70 -14.29
CA ASP A 116 -3.94 -7.93 -15.05
C ASP A 116 -2.79 -8.32 -15.98
N ASP A 117 -2.26 -7.35 -16.73
CA ASP A 117 -1.11 -7.54 -17.61
C ASP A 117 0.13 -7.96 -16.81
N TRP A 118 0.35 -7.36 -15.64
CA TRP A 118 1.46 -7.74 -14.77
C TRP A 118 1.34 -9.18 -14.27
N HIS A 119 0.15 -9.59 -13.81
CA HIS A 119 -0.07 -10.93 -13.27
C HIS A 119 -0.03 -12.01 -14.37
N SER A 120 -0.61 -11.75 -15.53
CA SER A 120 -0.59 -12.67 -16.68
C SER A 120 0.80 -12.90 -17.27
N ALA A 121 1.72 -11.95 -17.08
CA ALA A 121 3.11 -12.07 -17.51
C ALA A 121 4.02 -12.85 -16.53
N LEU A 122 3.50 -13.29 -15.37
CA LEU A 122 4.28 -14.06 -14.40
C LEU A 122 4.44 -15.52 -14.87
N PRO A 123 5.66 -16.08 -14.87
CA PRO A 123 5.86 -17.50 -15.08
C PRO A 123 5.33 -18.29 -13.88
N GLN A 124 4.99 -19.57 -14.08
CA GLN A 124 4.44 -20.43 -13.03
C GLN A 124 5.34 -20.53 -11.79
N SER A 125 6.65 -20.43 -11.95
CA SER A 125 7.63 -20.44 -10.84
C SER A 125 7.54 -19.22 -9.92
N GLU A 126 6.91 -18.13 -10.39
CA GLU A 126 6.71 -16.88 -9.63
C GLU A 126 5.31 -16.80 -9.00
N LEU A 127 4.40 -17.73 -9.32
CA LEU A 127 3.07 -17.83 -8.73
C LEU A 127 3.11 -18.61 -7.40
N PRO A 128 2.06 -18.51 -6.56
CA PRO A 128 1.94 -19.33 -5.37
C PRO A 128 2.11 -20.83 -5.69
N ILE A 129 2.94 -21.50 -4.91
CA ILE A 129 3.09 -22.96 -4.90
C ILE A 129 1.85 -23.53 -4.19
N ASP A 130 0.76 -23.74 -4.91
CA ASP A 130 -0.39 -24.47 -4.36
C ASP A 130 -1.04 -25.38 -5.41
N PRO A 131 -1.25 -26.70 -5.13
CA PRO A 131 -1.86 -27.64 -6.06
C PRO A 131 -3.34 -27.37 -6.36
N SER A 132 -4.01 -26.48 -5.61
CA SER A 132 -5.46 -26.25 -5.64
C SER A 132 -5.92 -24.90 -6.22
N PHE A 133 -5.00 -24.01 -6.63
CA PHE A 133 -5.38 -22.71 -7.20
C PHE A 133 -5.98 -22.77 -8.62
N ALA A 134 -6.07 -23.96 -9.22
CA ALA A 134 -6.67 -24.18 -10.53
C ALA A 134 -8.21 -24.01 -10.54
N SER A 135 -8.88 -23.95 -9.39
CA SER A 135 -10.31 -23.64 -9.31
C SER A 135 -10.62 -22.73 -8.13
N PHE A 136 -11.02 -21.49 -8.43
CA PHE A 136 -11.82 -20.66 -7.54
C PHE A 136 -13.21 -21.29 -7.38
N GLN A 137 -13.30 -22.47 -6.78
CA GLN A 137 -14.56 -23.03 -6.31
C GLN A 137 -14.66 -22.73 -4.81
N ALA A 138 -15.71 -21.98 -4.45
CA ALA A 138 -16.04 -21.63 -3.08
C ALA A 138 -16.06 -22.89 -2.22
N ALA A 139 -15.00 -23.09 -1.43
CA ALA A 139 -14.91 -24.20 -0.50
C ALA A 139 -15.95 -23.99 0.61
N SER A 140 -16.69 -25.06 0.89
CA SER A 140 -17.74 -25.15 1.89
C SER A 140 -17.31 -24.66 3.28
N HIS A 141 -18.22 -23.95 3.95
CA HIS A 141 -18.15 -23.28 5.26
C HIS A 141 -17.84 -24.17 6.50
N SER A 142 -16.92 -25.13 6.41
CA SER A 142 -16.56 -25.96 7.57
C SER A 142 -15.07 -25.87 7.88
N GLN A 143 -14.77 -25.12 8.96
CA GLN A 143 -13.48 -24.84 9.62
C GLN A 143 -12.66 -23.67 9.07
N GLU A 144 -12.62 -22.62 9.90
CA GLU A 144 -11.90 -21.32 9.84
C GLU A 144 -10.36 -21.46 9.84
N PHE A 145 -9.79 -22.31 8.98
CA PHE A 145 -8.34 -22.33 8.78
C PHE A 145 -7.99 -21.57 7.52
N ILE A 146 -7.67 -20.30 7.72
CA ILE A 146 -6.93 -19.46 6.80
C ILE A 146 -5.69 -20.22 6.30
N ARG A 147 -5.61 -20.48 4.98
CA ARG A 147 -4.46 -21.16 4.38
C ARG A 147 -3.44 -20.15 3.84
N PRO A 148 -2.16 -20.28 4.21
CA PRO A 148 -1.12 -19.43 3.67
C PRO A 148 -0.77 -19.76 2.22
N LEU A 149 -0.60 -18.74 1.39
CA LEU A 149 0.09 -18.86 0.11
C LEU A 149 1.59 -19.11 0.35
N LEU A 150 2.14 -20.10 -0.37
CA LEU A 150 3.54 -20.49 -0.32
C LEU A 150 4.25 -20.03 -1.59
N PHE A 151 5.51 -19.63 -1.47
CA PHE A 151 6.32 -19.19 -2.62
C PHE A 151 7.72 -19.80 -2.52
N THR A 152 8.40 -19.90 -3.66
CA THR A 152 9.76 -20.43 -3.75
C THR A 152 10.80 -19.48 -3.14
N SER A 153 10.46 -18.19 -3.00
CA SER A 153 11.31 -17.20 -2.33
C SER A 153 10.50 -16.07 -1.70
N HIS A 154 11.12 -15.36 -0.75
CA HIS A 154 10.54 -14.18 -0.12
C HIS A 154 10.29 -13.05 -1.14
N LEU A 155 11.20 -12.85 -2.09
CA LEU A 155 11.09 -11.83 -3.14
C LEU A 155 9.75 -11.95 -3.90
N LEU A 156 9.37 -13.18 -4.24
CA LEU A 156 8.15 -13.51 -4.97
C LEU A 156 6.90 -13.35 -4.09
N ALA A 157 6.96 -13.83 -2.85
CA ALA A 157 5.88 -13.63 -1.89
C ALA A 157 5.56 -12.15 -1.71
N MET A 158 6.60 -11.31 -1.56
CA MET A 158 6.43 -9.87 -1.44
C MET A 158 5.88 -9.24 -2.71
N ASN A 159 6.40 -9.57 -3.90
CA ASN A 159 5.84 -9.09 -5.17
C ASN A 159 4.33 -9.39 -5.28
N TYR A 160 3.93 -10.60 -4.87
CA TYR A 160 2.53 -11.00 -4.85
C TYR A 160 1.72 -10.27 -3.76
N ALA A 161 2.32 -9.94 -2.61
CA ALA A 161 1.70 -9.12 -1.58
C ALA A 161 1.36 -7.71 -2.10
N TYR A 162 2.26 -7.08 -2.86
CA TYR A 162 1.99 -5.81 -3.55
C TYR A 162 0.85 -5.94 -4.56
N TYR A 163 0.82 -7.04 -5.32
CA TYR A 163 -0.26 -7.32 -6.26
C TYR A 163 -1.62 -7.43 -5.57
N LEU A 164 -1.73 -8.24 -4.51
CA LEU A 164 -2.97 -8.40 -3.76
C LEU A 164 -3.41 -7.10 -3.09
N SER A 165 -2.47 -6.36 -2.52
CA SER A 165 -2.75 -5.04 -1.95
C SER A 165 -3.27 -4.09 -3.03
N GLY A 166 -2.67 -4.11 -4.22
CA GLY A 166 -3.08 -3.32 -5.38
C GLY A 166 -4.51 -3.64 -5.79
N ARG A 167 -4.85 -4.93 -5.88
CA ARG A 167 -6.22 -5.39 -6.11
C ARG A 167 -7.17 -4.82 -5.07
N ILE A 168 -6.87 -5.00 -3.79
CA ILE A 168 -7.73 -4.53 -2.69
C ILE A 168 -7.95 -3.00 -2.77
N MET A 169 -6.95 -2.22 -3.20
CA MET A 169 -7.08 -0.77 -3.39
C MET A 169 -7.93 -0.37 -4.61
N GLN A 170 -7.95 -1.20 -5.66
CA GLN A 170 -8.75 -1.01 -6.88
C GLN A 170 -10.21 -1.40 -6.68
N CYS A 171 -10.52 -2.17 -5.64
CA CYS A 171 -11.86 -2.63 -5.36
C CYS A 171 -12.77 -1.47 -4.92
N THR A 172 -13.79 -1.23 -5.74
CA THR A 172 -14.85 -0.25 -5.49
C THR A 172 -16.00 -0.85 -4.67
N ALA A 173 -16.09 -2.19 -4.62
CA ALA A 173 -16.92 -2.95 -3.71
C ALA A 173 -16.07 -3.48 -2.53
N LEU A 174 -16.66 -3.51 -1.35
CA LEU A 174 -16.05 -3.96 -0.11
C LEU A 174 -15.71 -5.47 -0.17
N PHE A 175 -14.49 -5.85 0.25
CA PHE A 175 -13.98 -7.22 0.06
C PHE A 175 -14.21 -8.15 1.25
N HIS A 176 -14.47 -9.43 0.93
CA HIS A 176 -14.41 -10.58 1.81
C HIS A 176 -13.15 -11.41 1.45
N PRO A 177 -12.00 -11.20 2.11
CA PRO A 177 -10.83 -12.04 1.89
C PRO A 177 -11.07 -13.47 2.41
N HIS A 178 -10.65 -14.48 1.64
CA HIS A 178 -10.67 -15.90 2.03
C HIS A 178 -9.26 -16.54 2.03
N SER A 179 -8.19 -15.77 1.83
CA SER A 179 -6.80 -16.28 1.73
C SER A 179 -5.78 -15.29 2.33
N HIS A 180 -4.69 -15.83 2.91
CA HIS A 180 -3.62 -15.03 3.54
C HIS A 180 -2.25 -15.43 2.98
N LEU A 181 -1.25 -14.56 3.07
CA LEU A 181 0.15 -14.89 2.75
C LEU A 181 0.91 -15.35 4.01
N ARG A 182 1.78 -16.36 3.88
CA ARG A 182 2.80 -16.64 4.91
C ARG A 182 4.01 -15.75 4.69
N LEU A 183 4.10 -14.71 5.49
CA LEU A 183 5.25 -13.81 5.53
C LEU A 183 5.99 -14.04 6.83
N ASP A 184 7.33 -13.98 6.80
CA ASP A 184 8.16 -14.06 8.00
C ASP A 184 8.57 -12.65 8.43
N ARG A 185 8.32 -12.27 9.70
CA ARG A 185 8.54 -10.90 10.20
C ARG A 185 10.00 -10.47 10.09
N GLN A 186 10.92 -11.35 10.45
CA GLN A 186 12.35 -11.06 10.43
C GLN A 186 12.86 -10.86 8.99
N THR A 187 12.35 -11.65 8.06
CA THR A 187 12.67 -11.52 6.64
C THR A 187 12.07 -10.24 6.05
N CYS A 188 10.81 -9.90 6.36
CA CYS A 188 10.19 -8.63 5.95
C CYS A 188 11.01 -7.43 6.45
N LEU A 189 11.46 -7.44 7.71
CA LEU A 189 12.28 -6.37 8.28
C LEU A 189 13.60 -6.20 7.51
N ARG A 190 14.30 -7.31 7.23
CA ARG A 190 15.59 -7.29 6.54
C ARG A 190 15.47 -6.89 5.06
N GLU A 191 14.39 -7.30 4.39
CA GLU A 191 14.30 -7.24 2.93
C GLU A 191 13.40 -6.10 2.39
N ASN A 192 12.63 -5.41 3.25
CA ASN A 192 11.75 -4.29 2.87
C ASN A 192 12.24 -2.90 3.32
N VAL A 193 13.55 -2.74 3.61
CA VAL A 193 14.09 -1.49 4.18
C VAL A 193 13.84 -0.26 3.30
N TYR A 194 13.80 -0.42 1.97
CA TYR A 194 13.62 0.67 0.99
C TYR A 194 12.35 0.55 0.15
N SER A 195 11.36 -0.17 0.66
CA SER A 195 10.08 -0.38 -0.02
C SER A 195 8.93 -0.23 0.98
N ILE A 196 7.69 -0.14 0.48
CA ILE A 196 6.52 -0.10 1.35
C ILE A 196 6.47 -1.38 2.17
N GLY A 197 6.61 -1.28 3.49
CA GLY A 197 6.61 -2.42 4.39
C GLY A 197 5.29 -3.18 4.39
N ILE A 198 5.33 -4.46 4.76
CA ILE A 198 4.13 -5.29 4.88
C ILE A 198 3.14 -4.71 5.90
N SER A 199 3.64 -4.09 6.97
CA SER A 199 2.82 -3.41 7.98
C SER A 199 1.91 -2.35 7.36
N SER A 200 2.46 -1.50 6.50
CA SER A 200 1.70 -0.49 5.75
C SER A 200 0.72 -1.12 4.76
N LEU A 201 1.12 -2.18 4.04
CA LEU A 201 0.23 -2.90 3.12
C LEU A 201 -0.98 -3.50 3.86
N LEU A 202 -0.74 -4.15 5.00
CA LEU A 202 -1.79 -4.77 5.81
C LEU A 202 -2.72 -3.71 6.41
N ALA A 203 -2.20 -2.59 6.91
CA ALA A 203 -3.02 -1.48 7.41
C ALA A 203 -3.95 -0.93 6.31
N CYS A 204 -3.46 -0.77 5.08
CA CYS A 204 -4.29 -0.40 3.94
C CYS A 204 -5.35 -1.46 3.63
N CYS A 205 -5.00 -2.75 3.69
CA CYS A 205 -5.95 -3.84 3.46
C CYS A 205 -7.09 -3.84 4.48
N VAL A 206 -6.78 -3.58 5.75
CA VAL A 206 -7.77 -3.52 6.85
C VAL A 206 -8.86 -2.47 6.58
N LEU A 207 -8.51 -1.32 5.98
CA LEU A 207 -9.52 -0.31 5.61
C LEU A 207 -10.60 -0.88 4.67
N ARG A 208 -10.21 -1.78 3.76
CA ARG A 208 -11.06 -2.29 2.67
C ARG A 208 -11.70 -3.65 2.94
N CYS A 209 -11.31 -4.32 4.03
CA CYS A 209 -11.84 -5.64 4.41
C CYS A 209 -12.96 -5.52 5.45
N HIS A 210 -13.95 -6.41 5.40
CA HIS A 210 -15.02 -6.54 6.42
C HIS A 210 -14.88 -7.79 7.28
N GLU A 211 -13.99 -8.69 6.88
CA GLU A 211 -13.79 -9.97 7.53
C GLU A 211 -13.01 -9.75 8.84
N MET A 212 -13.72 -9.84 9.96
CA MET A 212 -13.17 -9.51 11.27
C MET A 212 -12.05 -10.45 11.71
N THR A 213 -12.00 -11.70 11.22
CA THR A 213 -10.91 -12.63 11.52
C THR A 213 -9.60 -12.13 10.92
N PHE A 214 -9.62 -11.67 9.67
CA PHE A 214 -8.48 -11.05 8.99
C PHE A 214 -8.02 -9.79 9.72
N ILE A 215 -8.94 -8.90 10.09
CA ILE A 215 -8.58 -7.65 10.79
C ILE A 215 -7.93 -7.96 12.14
N LYS A 216 -8.50 -8.87 12.93
CA LYS A 216 -7.93 -9.32 14.20
C LYS A 216 -6.58 -10.01 14.00
N TRP A 217 -6.44 -10.80 12.94
CA TRP A 217 -5.18 -11.42 12.56
C TRP A 217 -4.11 -10.36 12.24
N VAL A 218 -4.43 -9.30 11.48
CA VAL A 218 -3.49 -8.21 11.17
C VAL A 218 -3.07 -7.47 12.44
N GLU A 219 -4.01 -7.14 13.33
CA GLU A 219 -3.69 -6.48 14.59
C GLU A 219 -2.75 -7.34 15.45
N ASN A 220 -3.05 -8.63 15.60
CA ASN A 220 -2.19 -9.57 16.33
C ASN A 220 -0.83 -9.74 15.63
N TRP A 221 -0.81 -9.74 14.30
CA TRP A 221 0.41 -9.82 13.51
C TRP A 221 1.34 -8.64 13.82
N LEU A 222 0.80 -7.42 13.78
CA LEU A 222 1.49 -6.16 14.08
C LEU A 222 1.91 -6.07 15.56
N ARG A 223 1.06 -6.54 16.48
CA ARG A 223 1.40 -6.59 17.91
C ARG A 223 2.62 -7.46 18.18
N GLY A 224 2.77 -8.58 17.48
CA GLY A 224 3.94 -9.46 17.58
C GLY A 224 5.27 -8.81 17.20
N TRP A 225 5.27 -7.65 16.53
CA TRP A 225 6.52 -6.90 16.27
C TRP A 225 7.04 -6.17 17.50
N ARG A 226 6.19 -5.89 18.49
CA ARG A 226 6.64 -5.33 19.78
C ARG A 226 7.57 -6.29 20.52
N GLU A 227 7.39 -7.59 20.32
CA GLU A 227 8.24 -8.64 20.91
C GLU A 227 9.63 -8.72 20.25
N LEU A 228 9.80 -8.10 19.08
CA LEU A 228 11.04 -8.10 18.30
C LEU A 228 11.85 -6.80 18.47
N ASP A 229 11.48 -5.93 19.42
CA ASP A 229 12.06 -4.59 19.63
C ASP A 229 12.20 -3.75 18.34
N THR A 230 11.33 -4.00 17.37
CA THR A 230 11.38 -3.35 16.06
C THR A 230 10.45 -2.14 16.07
N LEU A 231 11.02 -0.96 15.83
CA LEU A 231 10.29 0.31 15.85
C LEU A 231 9.69 0.68 14.48
N GLU A 232 10.34 0.27 13.39
CA GLU A 232 9.96 0.62 12.01
C GLU A 232 10.16 -0.53 11.02
N GLU A 233 9.31 -0.57 9.99
CA GLU A 233 9.46 -1.43 8.82
C GLU A 233 9.19 -0.60 7.56
N GLY A 234 10.07 -0.67 6.55
CA GLY A 234 9.97 0.18 5.37
C GLY A 234 9.85 1.66 5.75
N SER A 235 10.70 2.16 6.65
CA SER A 235 10.67 3.55 7.12
C SER A 235 9.31 4.04 7.69
N PHE A 236 8.41 3.12 8.06
CA PHE A 236 7.12 3.43 8.67
C PHE A 236 7.07 2.88 10.10
N PRO A 237 6.70 3.70 11.10
CA PRO A 237 6.63 3.23 12.47
C PRO A 237 5.55 2.16 12.65
N ILE A 238 5.95 0.99 13.16
CA ILE A 238 5.03 -0.13 13.34
C ILE A 238 3.92 0.21 14.35
N ALA A 239 4.26 1.01 15.36
CA ALA A 239 3.29 1.47 16.35
C ALA A 239 2.16 2.31 15.72
N GLN A 240 2.46 3.10 14.69
CA GLN A 240 1.45 3.85 13.94
C GLN A 240 0.55 2.92 13.13
N ALA A 241 1.12 1.93 12.43
CA ALA A 241 0.34 0.94 11.68
C ALA A 241 -0.61 0.14 12.59
N LEU A 242 -0.11 -0.24 13.78
CA LEU A 242 -0.89 -0.95 14.79
C LEU A 242 -2.06 -0.10 15.30
N GLU A 243 -1.82 1.17 15.61
CA GLU A 243 -2.87 2.04 16.12
C GLU A 243 -3.95 2.33 15.07
N VAL A 244 -3.56 2.59 13.83
CA VAL A 244 -4.52 2.75 12.71
C VAL A 244 -5.37 1.48 12.58
N THR A 245 -4.75 0.30 12.63
CA THR A 245 -5.45 -0.97 12.57
C THR A 245 -6.44 -1.13 13.73
N ARG A 246 -6.02 -0.78 14.95
CA ARG A 246 -6.86 -0.85 16.16
C ARG A 246 -8.09 0.03 16.06
N LEU A 247 -7.91 1.29 15.66
CA LEU A 247 -9.00 2.26 15.49
C LEU A 247 -10.00 1.82 14.41
N VAL A 248 -9.51 1.36 13.26
CA VAL A 248 -10.37 0.87 12.17
C VAL A 248 -11.14 -0.37 12.60
N ARG A 249 -10.50 -1.29 13.33
CA ARG A 249 -11.18 -2.45 13.90
C ARG A 249 -12.28 -2.03 14.86
N GLU A 250 -12.03 -1.12 15.78
CA GLU A 250 -13.03 -0.66 16.77
C GLU A 250 -14.26 -0.06 16.09
N GLU A 251 -14.04 0.75 15.05
CA GLU A 251 -15.14 1.28 14.23
C GLU A 251 -15.92 0.16 13.53
N LYS A 252 -15.24 -0.83 12.96
CA LYS A 252 -15.88 -1.97 12.28
C LYS A 252 -16.60 -2.91 13.26
N ASP A 253 -16.07 -3.13 14.47
CA ASP A 253 -16.75 -3.88 15.54
C ASP A 253 -18.02 -3.15 16.02
N ALA A 254 -18.03 -1.81 15.98
CA ALA A 254 -19.23 -1.00 16.21
C ALA A 254 -20.21 -0.97 15.01
N GLY A 255 -19.90 -1.70 13.94
CA GLY A 255 -20.69 -1.80 12.71
C GLY A 255 -20.47 -0.66 11.72
N ASN A 256 -19.61 0.32 12.02
CA ASN A 256 -19.34 1.44 11.14
C ASN A 256 -18.41 1.04 9.98
N GLU A 257 -18.49 1.79 8.89
CA GLU A 257 -17.56 1.65 7.77
C GLU A 257 -16.50 2.74 7.85
N VAL A 258 -15.22 2.37 7.73
CA VAL A 258 -14.10 3.31 7.64
C VAL A 258 -13.55 3.26 6.22
N TYR A 259 -13.48 4.42 5.56
CA TYR A 259 -12.99 4.52 4.18
C TYR A 259 -11.57 5.05 4.10
N ALA A 260 -11.22 5.98 4.98
CA ALA A 260 -9.90 6.60 4.98
C ALA A 260 -9.45 6.98 6.39
N VAL A 261 -8.13 6.98 6.56
CA VAL A 261 -7.43 7.47 7.73
C VAL A 261 -6.37 8.44 7.23
N ALA A 262 -6.36 9.64 7.78
CA ALA A 262 -5.43 10.69 7.40
C ALA A 262 -4.83 11.37 8.63
N LEU A 263 -3.67 11.99 8.45
CA LEU A 263 -3.15 12.94 9.42
C LEU A 263 -3.83 14.31 9.22
N PRO A 264 -4.09 15.05 10.30
CA PRO A 264 -4.78 16.34 10.22
C PRO A 264 -3.93 17.42 9.53
N GLU A 265 -2.61 17.33 9.64
CA GLU A 265 -1.66 18.29 9.08
C GLU A 265 -0.48 17.54 8.44
N ASP A 266 -0.04 18.01 7.27
CA ASP A 266 1.24 17.61 6.70
C ASP A 266 2.33 18.56 7.23
N ASP A 267 3.02 18.15 8.30
CA ASP A 267 4.13 18.92 8.86
C ASP A 267 5.43 18.84 8.03
N GLY A 268 5.35 18.26 6.83
CA GLY A 268 6.48 18.05 5.93
C GLY A 268 7.39 16.90 6.34
N GLY A 269 6.99 16.05 7.28
CA GLY A 269 7.75 14.89 7.70
C GLY A 269 8.73 15.16 8.86
N GLY A 270 8.36 16.09 9.74
CA GLY A 270 9.08 16.42 10.97
C GLY A 270 10.39 17.18 10.78
N GLY A 271 10.93 17.67 11.90
CA GLY A 271 12.30 18.19 11.98
C GLY A 271 13.28 17.03 12.14
N GLY A 272 14.07 16.73 11.11
CA GLY A 272 15.06 15.64 11.13
C GLY A 272 15.97 15.71 12.37
N LYS A 273 16.07 14.61 13.12
CA LYS A 273 17.00 14.47 14.26
C LYS A 273 18.14 13.53 13.88
N PHE A 274 19.31 13.81 14.43
CA PHE A 274 20.60 13.18 14.10
C PHE A 274 20.65 11.65 14.32
N THR A 275 19.68 11.06 15.03
CA THR A 275 19.70 9.65 15.45
C THR A 275 18.41 8.87 15.19
N SER A 276 17.34 9.50 14.67
CA SER A 276 16.09 8.80 14.34
C SER A 276 15.24 9.66 13.40
N TYR A 277 14.55 8.98 12.49
CA TYR A 277 13.49 9.56 11.68
C TYR A 277 12.32 9.92 12.59
N CYS A 278 12.13 11.21 12.90
CA CYS A 278 10.86 11.66 13.49
C CYS A 278 9.85 11.75 12.34
N SER A 279 8.99 10.74 12.21
CA SER A 279 7.74 10.89 11.45
C SER A 279 6.92 12.05 12.00
N GLN A 280 6.07 12.64 11.16
CA GLN A 280 4.99 13.58 11.50
C GLN A 280 4.41 13.35 12.91
N GLN A 281 4.04 14.43 13.60
CA GLN A 281 3.29 14.32 14.86
C GLN A 281 2.07 13.41 14.66
N PHE A 282 2.05 12.31 15.42
CA PHE A 282 1.05 11.24 15.32
C PHE A 282 0.30 11.11 16.65
N ASP A 283 -0.22 12.23 17.14
CA ASP A 283 -1.06 12.31 18.33
C ASP A 283 -2.55 12.33 17.98
N ARG A 284 -2.89 12.60 16.72
CA ARG A 284 -4.26 12.69 16.21
C ARG A 284 -4.37 12.17 14.79
N LEU A 285 -5.51 11.55 14.49
CA LEU A 285 -5.87 11.11 13.15
C LEU A 285 -7.25 11.64 12.78
N VAL A 286 -7.51 11.76 11.49
CA VAL A 286 -8.85 11.99 10.94
C VAL A 286 -9.36 10.67 10.37
N LEU A 287 -10.48 10.19 10.92
CA LEU A 287 -11.22 9.05 10.38
C LEU A 287 -12.33 9.57 9.48
N VAL A 288 -12.42 9.02 8.27
CA VAL A 288 -13.53 9.28 7.34
C VAL A 288 -14.26 7.97 7.09
N GLY A 289 -15.57 7.97 7.31
CA GLY A 289 -16.36 6.76 7.27
C GLY A 289 -17.87 6.99 7.16
N ARG A 290 -18.65 5.93 7.40
CA ARG A 290 -20.11 5.95 7.46
C ARG A 290 -20.58 5.29 8.75
N ARG A 291 -21.47 5.96 9.47
CA ARG A 291 -22.07 5.41 10.69
C ARG A 291 -23.16 4.38 10.34
N SER A 292 -23.20 3.29 11.08
CA SER A 292 -24.15 2.19 10.86
C SER A 292 -25.58 2.56 11.24
N ASP A 293 -25.73 3.34 12.30
CA ASP A 293 -27.01 3.75 12.89
C ASP A 293 -27.79 4.75 12.04
N THR A 294 -27.09 5.69 11.40
CA THR A 294 -27.66 6.82 10.68
C THR A 294 -27.43 6.73 9.17
N GLY A 295 -26.52 5.86 8.73
CA GLY A 295 -26.06 5.78 7.34
C GLY A 295 -25.32 7.04 6.86
N ARG A 296 -25.05 7.99 7.75
CA ARG A 296 -24.42 9.28 7.40
C ARG A 296 -22.91 9.15 7.34
N LEU A 297 -22.32 9.89 6.39
CA LEU A 297 -20.88 10.05 6.34
C LEU A 297 -20.39 10.90 7.52
N TYR A 298 -19.25 10.55 8.07
CA TYR A 298 -18.58 11.28 9.14
C TYR A 298 -17.11 11.55 8.79
N SER A 299 -16.58 12.60 9.41
CA SER A 299 -15.15 12.95 9.39
C SER A 299 -14.81 13.43 10.79
N GLU A 300 -14.09 12.63 11.57
CA GLU A 300 -13.85 12.89 12.98
C GLU A 300 -12.36 12.82 13.31
N MET A 301 -11.93 13.75 14.16
CA MET A 301 -10.57 13.76 14.69
C MET A 301 -10.53 12.87 15.94
N VAL A 302 -9.69 11.84 15.91
CA VAL A 302 -9.52 10.89 17.02
C VAL A 302 -8.11 11.00 17.61
N PRO A 303 -7.98 10.95 18.95
CA PRO A 303 -6.66 10.91 19.57
C PRO A 303 -5.99 9.56 19.34
N VAL A 304 -4.67 9.58 19.25
CA VAL A 304 -3.82 8.40 19.12
C VAL A 304 -2.97 8.25 20.37
N TRP A 305 -2.94 7.03 20.91
CA TRP A 305 -2.12 6.70 22.08
C TRP A 305 -0.98 5.78 21.66
N ILE A 306 0.13 6.35 21.22
CA ILE A 306 1.38 5.58 21.02
C ILE A 306 2.02 5.38 22.39
N GLY A 307 1.83 4.18 22.94
CA GLY A 307 2.56 3.70 24.13
C GLY A 307 3.98 3.26 23.79
#